data_AF-A0A357QKG8-F1
#
_entry.id   AF-A0A357QKG8-F1
#
_cell.length_a   1.000
_cell.length_b   1.000
_cell.length_c   1.000
_cell.angle_alpha   90.00
_cell.angle_beta   90.00
_cell.angle_gamma   90.00
#
_symmetry.space_group_name_H-M   'P 1'
#
loop_
_entity.id
_entity.type
_entity.pdbx_description
1 polymer ?
#
loop_
_entity_poly.entity_id
_entity_poly.type
_entity_poly.pdbx_seq_one_letter_code
_entity_poly.pdbx_strand_id
1 'polypeptide(L)'
;MQKILFLFLIAALFAGCHSFSVVKVSEAKKVKSYGLYYKLPATALKVDVTVVRTDKIAGPYSQYASEFLGIDEVITADEVSYKIVGINVDGIPVPDTSKMFLIRSKKCRGFENIAVSPQGFLCSVNQDVLPEFNMEELNVADYENNFRELTRIKNLPARKLFKEDIDTIYKYVSNDSVTRKIPTYKKYISRKTEEEVAKDAADFIVKLRKRKSKLMMGIYTNHPKGSAYVNMISDMDKLESEYLSLFTGVTDEQTMNYSFYFVPGDGSHTESSVLFRFSDSGGIFESSENNGQPYYIGCADNGQTTAIDSLMAHNPKLAKNTKGLVYRIPGEAKITISNDEKILLEKTLTIAQYGSLSLIPAKTIKKGKKIEFFICTGGLKGIW
;
A
#
# COMPACT_ATOMS: atom_id res chain seq x y z
N MET A 1 31.89 -23.03 72.02
CA MET A 1 31.96 -21.79 71.21
C MET A 1 32.27 -22.01 69.73
N GLN A 2 32.85 -23.14 69.29
CA GLN A 2 33.16 -23.39 67.87
C GLN A 2 31.93 -23.59 66.94
N LYS A 3 30.77 -24.01 67.45
CA LYS A 3 29.55 -24.19 66.62
C LYS A 3 28.84 -22.88 66.27
N ILE A 4 29.01 -21.82 67.07
CA ILE A 4 28.41 -20.49 66.82
C ILE A 4 29.24 -19.69 65.80
N LEU A 5 30.56 -19.91 65.78
CA LEU A 5 31.45 -19.30 64.78
C LEU A 5 31.21 -19.87 63.37
N PHE A 6 30.86 -21.16 63.27
CA PHE A 6 30.54 -21.82 62.00
C PHE A 6 29.20 -21.37 61.40
N LEU A 7 28.23 -21.00 62.25
CA LEU A 7 26.93 -20.48 61.81
C LEU A 7 27.05 -19.05 61.22
N PHE A 8 27.95 -18.23 61.76
CA PHE A 8 28.24 -16.90 61.20
C PHE A 8 29.05 -16.94 59.89
N LEU A 9 29.88 -17.96 59.70
CA LEU A 9 30.66 -18.14 58.47
C LEU A 9 29.80 -18.62 57.28
N ILE A 10 28.73 -19.40 57.55
CA ILE A 10 27.77 -19.86 56.52
C ILE A 10 26.77 -18.76 56.15
N ALA A 11 26.40 -17.87 57.09
CA ALA A 11 25.56 -16.71 56.79
C ALA A 11 26.27 -15.63 55.93
N ALA A 12 27.61 -15.60 55.96
CA ALA A 12 28.40 -14.67 55.13
C ALA A 12 28.58 -15.14 53.67
N LEU A 13 28.31 -16.41 53.36
CA LEU A 13 28.48 -16.98 52.01
C LEU A 13 27.28 -16.77 51.06
N PHE A 14 26.12 -16.34 51.57
CA PHE A 14 24.93 -16.06 50.74
C PHE A 14 24.68 -14.58 50.41
N ALA A 15 25.53 -13.66 50.85
CA ALA A 15 25.48 -12.25 50.43
C ALA A 15 26.27 -12.01 49.12
N GLY A 16 26.03 -12.85 48.12
CA GLY A 16 26.53 -12.64 46.76
C GLY A 16 25.84 -11.42 46.14
N CYS A 17 26.40 -10.23 46.30
CA CYS A 17 25.88 -9.00 45.71
C CYS A 17 25.99 -9.05 44.18
N HIS A 18 24.97 -9.61 43.50
CA HIS A 18 24.80 -9.47 42.05
C HIS A 18 24.40 -8.03 41.72
N SER A 19 25.36 -7.12 41.58
CA SER A 19 25.09 -5.77 41.11
C SER A 19 25.30 -5.70 39.59
N PHE A 20 24.22 -5.57 38.83
CA PHE A 20 24.30 -5.09 37.46
C PHE A 20 23.95 -3.59 37.39
N SER A 21 24.51 -2.91 36.41
CA SER A 21 24.28 -1.48 36.15
C SER A 21 24.03 -1.27 34.66
N VAL A 22 23.11 -0.38 34.32
CA VAL A 22 22.81 -0.04 32.93
C VAL A 22 23.41 1.32 32.61
N VAL A 23 24.12 1.40 31.49
CA VAL A 23 24.78 2.62 31.03
C VAL A 23 24.39 2.87 29.58
N LYS A 24 24.06 4.12 29.24
CA LYS A 24 23.84 4.53 27.85
C LYS A 24 25.13 4.37 27.05
N VAL A 25 25.07 3.73 25.89
CA VAL A 25 26.27 3.38 25.10
C VAL A 25 27.05 4.63 24.68
N SER A 26 26.37 5.72 24.30
CA SER A 26 27.00 6.99 23.93
C SER A 26 27.83 7.65 25.05
N GLU A 27 27.57 7.30 26.31
CA GLU A 27 28.25 7.87 27.49
C GLU A 27 29.36 6.96 28.04
N ALA A 28 29.52 5.77 27.45
CA ALA A 28 30.45 4.76 27.92
C ALA A 28 31.89 5.02 27.43
N LYS A 29 32.74 5.60 28.30
CA LYS A 29 34.14 5.92 27.96
C LYS A 29 35.06 4.70 27.72
N LYS A 30 34.81 3.55 28.39
CA LYS A 30 35.52 2.25 28.21
C LYS A 30 34.59 1.09 28.61
N VAL A 31 34.65 -0.03 27.89
CA VAL A 31 33.99 -1.30 28.26
C VAL A 31 35.05 -2.24 28.82
N LYS A 32 35.10 -2.41 30.14
CA LYS A 32 36.05 -3.31 30.83
C LYS A 32 35.40 -4.60 31.36
N SER A 33 34.12 -4.83 31.04
CA SER A 33 33.30 -5.87 31.64
C SER A 33 32.36 -6.48 30.62
N TYR A 34 32.09 -7.78 30.72
CA TYR A 34 31.04 -8.47 29.97
C TYR A 34 29.68 -7.79 30.18
N GLY A 35 28.87 -7.72 29.13
CA GLY A 35 27.58 -7.07 29.18
C GLY A 35 26.68 -7.37 27.98
N LEU A 36 25.38 -7.20 28.19
CA LEU A 36 24.34 -7.38 27.19
C LEU A 36 23.91 -6.02 26.65
N TYR A 37 23.83 -5.88 25.33
CA TYR A 37 23.33 -4.68 24.68
C TYR A 37 21.85 -4.85 24.36
N TYR A 38 21.07 -3.79 24.57
CA TYR A 38 19.70 -3.69 24.09
C TYR A 38 19.40 -2.27 23.63
N LYS A 39 18.36 -2.13 22.82
CA LYS A 39 17.90 -0.88 22.25
C LYS A 39 16.44 -0.67 22.65
N LEU A 40 16.05 0.59 22.81
CA LEU A 40 14.63 0.92 22.86
C LEU A 40 14.10 1.09 21.42
N PRO A 41 12.82 0.79 21.17
CA PRO A 41 12.21 1.07 19.89
C PRO A 41 11.92 2.56 19.73
N ALA A 42 12.01 3.03 18.49
CA ALA A 42 11.35 4.21 17.97
C ALA A 42 10.21 3.75 17.04
N THR A 43 9.19 4.57 16.87
CA THR A 43 8.07 4.28 15.97
C THR A 43 8.33 4.95 14.63
N ALA A 44 8.41 4.17 13.56
CA ALA A 44 8.27 4.66 12.20
C ALA A 44 6.80 4.54 11.78
N LEU A 45 6.31 5.52 11.04
CA LEU A 45 4.99 5.53 10.44
C LEU A 45 5.09 4.94 9.04
N LYS A 46 4.40 3.82 8.82
CA LYS A 46 4.14 3.24 7.50
C LYS A 46 2.83 3.83 6.99
N VAL A 47 2.88 4.52 5.85
CA VAL A 47 1.72 5.12 5.21
C VAL A 47 1.42 4.34 3.94
N ASP A 48 0.31 3.63 3.94
CA ASP A 48 -0.16 2.86 2.80
C ASP A 48 -1.19 3.69 2.01
N VAL A 49 -0.90 3.93 0.74
CA VAL A 49 -1.74 4.72 -0.17
C VAL A 49 -2.24 3.81 -1.29
N THR A 50 -3.56 3.72 -1.42
CA THR A 50 -4.23 2.96 -2.48
C THR A 50 -4.70 3.93 -3.56
N VAL A 51 -4.17 3.74 -4.76
CA VAL A 51 -4.49 4.53 -5.96
C VAL A 51 -5.22 3.64 -6.96
N VAL A 52 -6.30 4.14 -7.55
CA VAL A 52 -6.95 3.53 -8.70
C VAL A 52 -6.56 4.30 -9.95
N ARG A 53 -5.89 3.62 -10.88
CA ARG A 53 -5.68 4.09 -12.25
C ARG A 53 -6.87 3.67 -13.09
N THR A 54 -7.45 4.61 -13.82
CA THR A 54 -8.56 4.39 -14.75
C THR A 54 -8.09 4.71 -16.16
N ASP A 55 -8.01 3.70 -17.02
CA ASP A 55 -7.71 3.83 -18.44
C ASP A 55 -9.02 3.77 -19.23
N LYS A 56 -9.44 4.90 -19.80
CA LYS A 56 -10.54 4.96 -20.75
C LYS A 56 -9.96 4.94 -22.16
N ILE A 57 -10.41 3.99 -22.97
CA ILE A 57 -9.99 3.83 -24.36
C ILE A 57 -11.21 4.04 -25.25
N ALA A 58 -11.12 4.99 -26.16
CA ALA A 58 -12.20 5.31 -27.07
C ALA A 58 -12.42 4.18 -28.07
N GLY A 59 -13.70 3.89 -28.35
CA GLY A 59 -14.05 2.98 -29.43
C GLY A 59 -13.71 3.60 -30.79
N PRO A 60 -13.21 2.82 -31.77
CA PRO A 60 -12.91 3.32 -33.11
C PRO A 60 -14.12 3.94 -33.83
N TYR A 61 -15.34 3.59 -33.43
CA TYR A 61 -16.59 4.09 -33.99
C TYR A 61 -17.38 4.96 -33.00
N SER A 62 -16.75 5.49 -31.96
CA SER A 62 -17.39 6.32 -30.92
C SER A 62 -18.14 7.52 -31.49
N GLN A 63 -17.58 8.18 -32.51
CA GLN A 63 -18.23 9.31 -33.19
C GLN A 63 -19.58 8.95 -33.86
N TYR A 64 -19.82 7.67 -34.16
CA TYR A 64 -21.04 7.20 -34.82
C TYR A 64 -22.03 6.53 -33.84
N ALA A 65 -21.72 6.51 -32.53
CA ALA A 65 -22.52 5.81 -31.53
C ALA A 65 -23.94 6.39 -31.40
N SER A 66 -24.07 7.71 -31.36
CA SER A 66 -25.37 8.40 -31.29
C SER A 66 -26.19 8.14 -32.57
N GLU A 67 -25.56 8.29 -33.75
CA GLU A 67 -26.25 8.12 -35.03
C GLU A 67 -26.76 6.69 -35.26
N PHE A 68 -25.93 5.67 -35.03
CA PHE A 68 -26.26 4.29 -35.38
C PHE A 68 -26.86 3.48 -34.25
N LEU A 69 -26.56 3.82 -32.99
CA LEU A 69 -27.02 3.07 -31.82
C LEU A 69 -27.89 3.89 -30.87
N GLY A 70 -27.97 5.22 -31.03
CA GLY A 70 -28.70 6.10 -30.11
C GLY A 70 -28.05 6.18 -28.73
N ILE A 71 -26.72 6.04 -28.66
CA ILE A 71 -25.95 6.11 -27.40
C ILE A 71 -25.13 7.40 -27.41
N ASP A 72 -25.46 8.32 -26.51
CA ASP A 72 -24.80 9.63 -26.42
C ASP A 72 -23.61 9.62 -25.44
N GLU A 73 -23.72 8.87 -24.34
CA GLU A 73 -22.66 8.76 -23.33
C GLU A 73 -21.65 7.68 -23.73
N VAL A 74 -20.63 8.07 -24.51
CA VAL A 74 -19.53 7.20 -24.94
C VAL A 74 -18.16 7.81 -24.69
N ILE A 75 -17.12 6.97 -24.63
CA ILE A 75 -15.73 7.41 -24.53
C ILE A 75 -15.28 7.91 -25.92
N THR A 76 -15.07 9.21 -26.05
CA THR A 76 -14.70 9.87 -27.32
C THR A 76 -13.20 10.06 -27.51
N ALA A 77 -12.42 9.98 -26.44
CA ALA A 77 -10.97 10.10 -26.47
C ALA A 77 -10.33 9.20 -25.41
N ASP A 78 -9.10 8.77 -25.69
CA ASP A 78 -8.30 8.02 -24.72
C ASP A 78 -7.92 8.94 -23.55
N GLU A 79 -8.13 8.47 -22.32
CA GLU A 79 -7.86 9.22 -21.11
C GLU A 79 -7.29 8.27 -20.05
N VAL A 80 -6.16 8.66 -19.46
CA VAL A 80 -5.61 7.98 -18.28
C VAL A 80 -5.76 8.92 -17.10
N SER A 81 -6.42 8.43 -16.05
CA SER A 81 -6.60 9.18 -14.82
C SER A 81 -6.25 8.34 -13.60
N TYR A 82 -5.83 8.99 -12.53
CA TYR A 82 -5.47 8.39 -11.26
C TYR A 82 -6.32 9.02 -10.17
N LYS A 83 -6.65 8.22 -9.16
CA LYS A 83 -7.39 8.69 -7.98
C LYS A 83 -6.92 7.98 -6.73
N ILE A 84 -6.61 8.73 -5.68
CA ILE A 84 -6.38 8.15 -4.36
C ILE A 84 -7.73 7.72 -3.78
N VAL A 85 -7.87 6.44 -3.46
CA VAL A 85 -9.10 5.84 -2.91
C VAL A 85 -8.95 5.54 -1.42
N GLY A 86 -7.74 5.30 -0.95
CA GLY A 86 -7.48 4.99 0.45
C GLY A 86 -6.12 5.48 0.92
N ILE A 87 -6.06 5.91 2.18
CA ILE A 87 -4.83 6.19 2.90
C ILE A 87 -4.96 5.55 4.27
N ASN A 88 -3.97 4.76 4.67
CA ASN A 88 -3.87 4.20 6.02
C ASN A 88 -2.49 4.50 6.60
N VAL A 89 -2.42 4.61 7.93
CA VAL A 89 -1.16 4.88 8.64
C VAL A 89 -1.02 3.94 9.82
N ASP A 90 0.06 3.18 9.87
CA ASP A 90 0.37 2.27 10.97
C ASP A 90 1.77 2.52 11.54
N GLY A 91 1.94 2.20 12.83
CA GLY A 91 3.20 2.36 13.53
C GLY A 91 3.99 1.05 13.56
N ILE A 92 5.20 1.07 13.00
CA ILE A 92 6.15 -0.06 13.05
C ILE A 92 7.33 0.28 13.96
N PRO A 93 7.83 -0.66 14.77
CA PRO A 93 8.98 -0.40 15.61
C PRO A 93 10.29 -0.52 14.83
N VAL A 94 11.10 0.53 14.90
CA VAL A 94 12.46 0.57 14.36
C VAL A 94 13.47 0.79 15.50
N PRO A 95 14.70 0.26 15.39
CA PRO A 95 15.71 0.45 16.43
C PRO A 95 16.10 1.92 16.63
N ASP A 96 15.93 2.45 17.84
CA ASP A 96 16.40 3.78 18.20
C ASP A 96 17.92 3.73 18.50
N THR A 97 18.71 4.19 17.54
CA THR A 97 20.18 4.23 17.65
C THR A 97 20.67 5.23 18.69
N SER A 98 19.87 6.23 19.04
CA SER A 98 20.19 7.22 20.08
C SER A 98 20.01 6.67 21.49
N LYS A 99 19.14 5.65 21.67
CA LYS A 99 18.78 5.04 22.96
C LYS A 99 19.22 3.57 23.04
N MET A 100 20.53 3.38 22.89
CA MET A 100 21.19 2.09 23.12
C MET A 100 21.75 2.00 24.54
N PHE A 101 21.53 0.86 25.19
CA PHE A 101 21.92 0.62 26.57
C PHE A 101 22.75 -0.65 26.71
N LEU A 102 23.75 -0.59 27.60
CA LEU A 102 24.60 -1.71 27.96
C LEU A 102 24.33 -2.11 29.41
N ILE A 103 23.86 -3.33 29.61
CA ILE A 103 23.72 -3.96 30.92
C ILE A 103 25.07 -4.55 31.29
N ARG A 104 25.73 -4.01 32.30
CA ARG A 104 27.04 -4.46 32.80
C ARG A 104 26.87 -5.26 34.06
N SER A 105 27.65 -6.34 34.19
CA SER A 105 27.76 -7.12 35.41
C SER A 105 29.23 -7.38 35.73
N LYS A 106 29.56 -7.39 37.03
CA LYS A 106 30.91 -7.76 37.51
C LYS A 106 31.18 -9.27 37.38
N LYS A 107 30.14 -10.09 37.18
CA LYS A 107 30.20 -11.55 37.01
C LYS A 107 29.39 -11.96 35.78
N CYS A 108 29.80 -12.99 35.04
CA CYS A 108 29.09 -13.46 33.83
C CYS A 108 27.66 -13.97 34.10
N ARG A 109 27.39 -14.49 35.31
CA ARG A 109 26.09 -15.11 35.70
C ARG A 109 25.03 -14.09 36.15
N GLY A 110 24.74 -13.09 35.32
CA GLY A 110 23.78 -12.02 35.66
C GLY A 110 22.77 -11.66 34.58
N PHE A 111 22.85 -12.34 33.43
CA PHE A 111 22.08 -12.02 32.23
C PHE A 111 21.22 -13.19 31.73
N GLU A 112 21.29 -14.35 32.41
CA GLU A 112 20.71 -15.63 31.98
C GLU A 112 19.17 -15.59 31.85
N ASN A 113 18.55 -14.54 32.36
CA ASN A 113 17.10 -14.37 32.41
C ASN A 113 16.63 -13.12 31.68
N ILE A 114 17.37 -12.54 30.73
CA ILE A 114 16.92 -11.37 29.95
C ILE A 114 16.76 -11.79 28.49
N ALA A 115 15.54 -11.72 27.97
CA ALA A 115 15.23 -12.00 26.58
C ALA A 115 15.26 -10.71 25.76
N VAL A 116 15.95 -10.76 24.61
CA VAL A 116 16.08 -9.67 23.65
C VAL A 116 15.67 -10.20 22.28
N SER A 117 14.92 -9.41 21.50
CA SER A 117 14.52 -9.77 20.14
C SER A 117 15.73 -9.81 19.19
N PRO A 118 15.62 -10.44 18.01
CA PRO A 118 16.68 -10.42 17.00
C PRO A 118 17.15 -9.00 16.61
N GLN A 119 16.25 -8.01 16.63
CA GLN A 119 16.55 -6.59 16.33
C GLN A 119 17.23 -5.85 17.50
N GLY A 120 17.29 -6.48 18.68
CA GLY A 120 17.90 -5.92 19.89
C GLY A 120 16.91 -5.28 20.88
N PHE A 121 15.60 -5.53 20.77
CA PHE A 121 14.60 -4.97 21.69
C PHE A 121 14.45 -5.79 22.96
N LEU A 122 14.31 -5.12 24.10
CA LEU A 122 14.04 -5.80 25.37
C LEU A 122 12.64 -6.43 25.34
N CYS A 123 12.55 -7.76 25.52
CA CYS A 123 11.27 -8.49 25.46
C CYS A 123 10.76 -8.87 26.86
N SER A 124 11.61 -9.54 27.65
CA SER A 124 11.22 -10.00 28.98
C SER A 124 12.40 -10.24 29.91
N VAL A 125 12.10 -10.35 31.21
CA VAL A 125 13.05 -10.71 32.28
C VAL A 125 12.46 -11.81 33.15
N ASN A 126 13.23 -12.84 33.46
CA ASN A 126 12.85 -14.04 34.19
C ASN A 126 11.72 -14.84 33.52
N GLN A 127 11.63 -14.77 32.19
CA GLN A 127 10.63 -15.47 31.41
C GLN A 127 11.14 -15.76 30.00
N ASP A 128 10.83 -16.93 29.46
CA ASP A 128 11.16 -17.31 28.09
C ASP A 128 10.03 -16.87 27.15
N VAL A 129 9.87 -15.55 26.97
CA VAL A 129 9.01 -15.00 25.92
C VAL A 129 9.90 -14.45 24.82
N LEU A 130 10.02 -15.23 23.75
CA LEU A 130 10.45 -14.74 22.45
C LEU A 130 9.19 -14.50 21.62
N PRO A 131 8.70 -13.25 21.57
CA PRO A 131 7.55 -12.93 20.73
C PRO A 131 7.87 -13.19 19.26
N GLU A 132 6.90 -13.76 18.54
CA GLU A 132 6.93 -13.86 17.09
C GLU A 132 6.87 -12.44 16.52
N PHE A 133 8.02 -11.94 16.06
CA PHE A 133 8.10 -10.68 15.35
C PHE A 133 8.16 -11.01 13.86
N ASN A 134 7.01 -10.97 13.19
CA ASN A 134 6.99 -10.93 11.73
C ASN A 134 7.54 -9.57 11.31
N MET A 135 8.79 -9.57 10.84
CA MET A 135 9.27 -8.49 10.02
C MET A 135 8.40 -8.47 8.76
N GLU A 136 7.52 -7.49 8.64
CA GLU A 136 7.32 -6.96 7.30
C GLU A 136 8.68 -6.40 6.91
N GLU A 137 9.37 -7.08 5.98
CA GLU A 137 10.51 -6.47 5.32
C GLU A 137 10.06 -5.08 4.87
N LEU A 138 10.86 -4.05 5.19
CA LEU A 138 10.70 -2.72 4.63
C LEU A 138 10.91 -2.89 3.13
N ASN A 139 9.89 -3.33 2.40
CA ASN A 139 9.86 -3.32 0.96
C ASN A 139 9.89 -1.84 0.60
N VAL A 140 11.11 -1.38 0.29
CA VAL A 140 11.35 -0.14 -0.43
C VAL A 140 10.58 -0.33 -1.73
N ALA A 141 9.41 0.30 -1.80
CA ALA A 141 8.44 0.27 -2.88
C ALA A 141 8.92 -0.56 -4.09
N ASP A 142 8.45 -1.80 -4.19
CA ASP A 142 8.44 -2.48 -5.47
C ASP A 142 7.57 -1.61 -6.38
N TYR A 143 8.22 -0.70 -7.12
CA TYR A 143 7.68 -0.05 -8.31
C TYR A 143 7.43 -1.09 -9.44
N GLU A 144 7.29 -2.37 -9.10
CA GLU A 144 6.88 -3.42 -10.02
C GLU A 144 5.37 -3.35 -10.20
N ASN A 145 5.02 -2.41 -11.07
CA ASN A 145 4.04 -2.57 -12.13
C ASN A 145 3.65 -4.04 -12.38
N ASN A 146 2.65 -4.53 -11.64
CA ASN A 146 1.70 -5.49 -12.18
C ASN A 146 0.83 -4.78 -13.23
N PHE A 147 1.48 -4.13 -14.20
CA PHE A 147 0.82 -3.54 -15.34
C PHE A 147 0.31 -4.70 -16.17
N ARG A 148 -0.96 -5.03 -15.98
CA ARG A 148 -1.65 -5.90 -16.93
C ARG A 148 -1.69 -5.13 -18.24
N GLU A 149 -1.10 -5.74 -19.27
CA GLU A 149 -1.24 -5.26 -20.63
C GLU A 149 -2.73 -5.18 -20.94
N LEU A 150 -3.23 -3.94 -21.08
CA LEU A 150 -4.64 -3.65 -21.33
C LEU A 150 -5.09 -4.43 -22.56
N THR A 151 -6.20 -5.18 -22.44
CA THR A 151 -6.84 -5.78 -23.62
C THR A 151 -7.32 -4.67 -24.53
N ARG A 152 -6.51 -4.32 -25.53
CA ARG A 152 -6.88 -3.40 -26.59
C ARG A 152 -8.18 -3.88 -27.23
N ILE A 153 -9.06 -2.94 -27.56
CA ILE A 153 -10.28 -3.21 -28.29
C ILE A 153 -9.92 -4.01 -29.55
N LYS A 154 -10.42 -5.25 -29.64
CA LYS A 154 -10.12 -6.13 -30.77
C LYS A 154 -10.72 -5.50 -32.03
N ASN A 155 -9.91 -5.36 -33.07
CA ASN A 155 -10.40 -4.91 -34.36
C ASN A 155 -11.21 -6.05 -35.02
N LEU A 156 -12.54 -5.97 -34.93
CA LEU A 156 -13.47 -7.02 -35.40
C LEU A 156 -14.31 -6.53 -36.59
N PRO A 157 -13.95 -6.85 -37.84
CA PRO A 157 -14.79 -6.52 -38.98
C PRO A 157 -16.06 -7.38 -38.99
N ALA A 158 -17.25 -6.75 -38.94
CA ALA A 158 -18.55 -7.45 -39.03
C ALA A 158 -18.80 -8.08 -40.41
N ARG A 159 -18.19 -7.52 -41.46
CA ARG A 159 -18.33 -7.88 -42.87
C ARG A 159 -17.02 -7.63 -43.63
N LYS A 160 -17.00 -7.99 -44.92
CA LYS A 160 -15.89 -7.65 -45.83
C LYS A 160 -15.64 -6.14 -45.83
N LEU A 161 -14.37 -5.76 -45.69
CA LEU A 161 -13.89 -4.36 -45.71
C LEU A 161 -13.91 -3.72 -47.11
N PHE A 162 -14.20 -4.51 -48.14
CA PHE A 162 -14.24 -4.09 -49.53
C PHE A 162 -15.66 -4.22 -50.10
N LYS A 163 -16.03 -3.29 -50.98
CA LYS A 163 -17.30 -3.28 -51.71
C LYS A 163 -17.06 -3.24 -53.23
N GLU A 164 -18.03 -3.74 -53.98
CA GLU A 164 -18.06 -3.55 -55.44
C GLU A 164 -18.76 -2.22 -55.73
N ASP A 165 -18.02 -1.29 -56.32
CA ASP A 165 -18.56 -0.04 -56.86
C ASP A 165 -18.74 -0.17 -58.36
N ILE A 166 -19.72 0.57 -58.88
CA ILE A 166 -20.06 0.60 -60.30
C ILE A 166 -19.96 2.04 -60.78
N ASP A 167 -19.07 2.29 -61.72
CA ASP A 167 -18.98 3.58 -62.40
C ASP A 167 -19.50 3.48 -63.84
N THR A 168 -20.12 4.55 -64.34
CA THR A 168 -20.68 4.61 -65.68
C THR A 168 -19.65 5.25 -66.62
N ILE A 169 -18.97 4.41 -67.39
CA ILE A 169 -17.99 4.86 -68.38
C ILE A 169 -18.63 4.82 -69.76
N TYR A 170 -18.38 5.82 -70.58
CA TYR A 170 -18.92 5.87 -71.93
C TYR A 170 -17.97 5.21 -72.93
N LYS A 171 -18.47 4.20 -73.64
CA LYS A 171 -17.77 3.57 -74.77
C LYS A 171 -18.35 4.09 -76.07
N TYR A 172 -17.50 4.62 -76.94
CA TYR A 172 -17.89 5.01 -78.29
C TYR A 172 -17.77 3.80 -79.21
N VAL A 173 -18.86 3.39 -79.84
CA VAL A 173 -18.90 2.27 -80.78
C VAL A 173 -19.35 2.80 -82.14
N SER A 174 -18.55 2.54 -83.18
CA SER A 174 -18.87 2.89 -84.56
C SER A 174 -19.31 1.63 -85.31
N ASN A 175 -20.49 1.68 -85.92
CA ASN A 175 -20.96 0.68 -86.89
C ASN A 175 -21.54 1.46 -88.08
N ASP A 176 -21.06 1.21 -89.29
CA ASP A 176 -21.55 1.79 -90.56
C ASP A 176 -21.81 3.31 -90.48
N SER A 177 -20.75 4.08 -90.32
CA SER A 177 -20.72 5.57 -90.36
C SER A 177 -21.47 6.32 -89.25
N VAL A 178 -22.04 5.64 -88.25
CA VAL A 178 -22.69 6.30 -87.09
C VAL A 178 -21.98 5.92 -85.78
N THR A 179 -21.44 6.92 -85.09
CA THR A 179 -20.85 6.73 -83.75
C THR A 179 -21.92 6.84 -82.69
N ARG A 180 -22.07 5.80 -81.86
CA ARG A 180 -22.99 5.81 -80.72
C ARG A 180 -22.22 5.81 -79.41
N LYS A 181 -22.63 6.68 -78.48
CA LYS A 181 -22.11 6.74 -77.10
C LYS A 181 -22.93 5.78 -76.24
N ILE A 182 -22.32 4.67 -75.82
CA ILE A 182 -22.99 3.64 -75.02
C ILE A 182 -22.49 3.74 -73.57
N PRO A 183 -23.37 3.99 -72.59
CA PRO A 183 -22.98 3.90 -71.18
C PRO A 183 -22.66 2.44 -70.86
N THR A 184 -21.47 2.21 -70.30
CA THR A 184 -20.98 0.88 -69.93
C THR A 184 -20.59 0.91 -68.46
N TYR A 185 -21.10 -0.03 -67.68
CA TYR A 185 -20.80 -0.14 -66.26
C TYR A 185 -19.44 -0.82 -66.04
N LYS A 186 -18.50 -0.12 -65.41
CA LYS A 186 -17.23 -0.71 -64.96
C LYS A 186 -17.33 -0.99 -63.46
N LYS A 187 -17.23 -2.27 -63.11
CA LYS A 187 -17.12 -2.70 -61.72
C LYS A 187 -15.67 -2.57 -61.24
N TYR A 188 -15.48 -2.05 -60.04
CA TYR A 188 -14.18 -2.08 -59.35
C TYR A 188 -14.40 -2.31 -57.87
N ILE A 189 -13.34 -2.74 -57.19
CA ILE A 189 -13.37 -2.99 -55.75
C ILE A 189 -12.81 -1.76 -55.05
N SER A 190 -13.57 -1.20 -54.12
CA SER A 190 -13.12 -0.11 -53.26
C SER A 190 -13.17 -0.53 -51.79
N ARG A 191 -12.41 0.19 -50.95
CA ARG A 191 -12.45 0.02 -49.49
C ARG A 191 -13.65 0.80 -48.95
N LYS A 192 -14.37 0.20 -48.00
CA LYS A 192 -15.45 0.88 -47.29
C LYS A 192 -14.93 2.06 -46.47
N THR A 193 -15.74 3.10 -46.33
CA THR A 193 -15.46 4.22 -45.42
C THR A 193 -15.61 3.78 -43.96
N GLU A 194 -15.03 4.51 -43.02
CA GLU A 194 -15.16 4.21 -41.58
C GLU A 194 -16.63 4.20 -41.14
N GLU A 195 -17.41 5.17 -41.59
CA GLU A 195 -18.86 5.25 -41.40
C GLU A 195 -19.59 4.00 -41.92
N GLU A 196 -19.26 3.52 -43.13
CA GLU A 196 -19.86 2.30 -43.69
C GLU A 196 -19.52 1.05 -42.87
N VAL A 197 -18.29 0.96 -42.34
CA VAL A 197 -17.86 -0.16 -41.49
C VAL A 197 -18.52 -0.07 -40.11
N ALA A 198 -18.64 1.14 -39.54
CA ALA A 198 -19.38 1.39 -38.31
C ALA A 198 -20.85 0.99 -38.48
N LYS A 199 -21.50 1.41 -39.56
CA LYS A 199 -22.87 1.01 -39.88
C LYS A 199 -23.03 -0.51 -39.97
N ASP A 200 -22.09 -1.21 -40.61
CA ASP A 200 -22.08 -2.67 -40.67
C ASP A 200 -21.98 -3.32 -39.27
N ALA A 201 -21.18 -2.74 -38.37
CA ALA A 201 -21.05 -3.18 -36.99
C ALA A 201 -22.34 -2.95 -36.18
N ALA A 202 -22.96 -1.77 -36.31
CA ALA A 202 -24.24 -1.46 -35.67
C ALA A 202 -25.36 -2.39 -36.15
N ASP A 203 -25.45 -2.62 -37.47
CA ASP A 203 -26.36 -3.60 -38.07
C ASP A 203 -26.15 -5.01 -37.49
N PHE A 204 -24.90 -5.38 -37.22
CA PHE A 204 -24.57 -6.68 -36.65
C PHE A 204 -25.04 -6.79 -35.19
N ILE A 205 -24.85 -5.75 -34.38
CA ILE A 205 -25.40 -5.67 -33.01
C ILE A 205 -26.92 -5.86 -33.03
N VAL A 206 -27.63 -5.13 -33.90
CA VAL A 206 -29.09 -5.24 -34.03
C VAL A 206 -29.50 -6.67 -34.44
N LYS A 207 -28.73 -7.31 -35.33
CA LYS A 207 -28.98 -8.71 -35.74
C LYS A 207 -28.72 -9.69 -34.59
N LEU A 208 -27.66 -9.50 -33.79
CA LEU A 208 -27.38 -10.31 -32.62
C LEU A 208 -28.55 -10.23 -31.62
N ARG A 209 -29.00 -9.03 -31.27
CA ARG A 209 -30.16 -8.80 -30.39
C ARG A 209 -31.42 -9.50 -30.90
N LYS A 210 -31.73 -9.35 -32.18
CA LYS A 210 -32.89 -10.03 -32.83
C LYS A 210 -32.78 -11.55 -32.75
N ARG A 211 -31.59 -12.11 -33.03
CA ARG A 211 -31.35 -13.56 -32.95
C ARG A 211 -31.43 -14.08 -31.52
N LYS A 212 -30.84 -13.36 -30.56
CA LYS A 212 -30.90 -13.68 -29.13
C LYS A 212 -32.34 -13.72 -28.66
N SER A 213 -33.13 -12.70 -29.00
CA SER A 213 -34.56 -12.63 -28.68
C SER A 213 -35.35 -13.80 -29.26
N LYS A 214 -35.15 -14.15 -30.54
CA LYS A 214 -35.80 -15.32 -31.16
C LYS A 214 -35.41 -16.64 -30.48
N LEU A 215 -34.16 -16.77 -30.06
CA LEU A 215 -33.65 -17.93 -29.34
C LEU A 215 -34.28 -18.03 -27.95
N MET A 216 -34.39 -16.91 -27.23
CA MET A 216 -35.09 -16.79 -25.94
C MET A 216 -36.57 -17.16 -26.04
N MET A 217 -37.24 -16.72 -27.10
CA MET A 217 -38.66 -17.02 -27.35
C MET A 217 -38.91 -18.46 -27.82
N GLY A 218 -37.87 -19.27 -28.06
CA GLY A 218 -38.03 -20.65 -28.54
C GLY A 218 -38.63 -20.76 -29.96
N ILE A 219 -38.52 -19.70 -30.78
CA ILE A 219 -39.13 -19.65 -32.13
C ILE A 219 -38.38 -20.58 -33.11
N TYR A 220 -37.17 -21.01 -32.78
CA TYR A 220 -36.39 -21.92 -33.61
C TYR A 220 -36.84 -23.37 -33.43
N THR A 221 -37.21 -24.02 -34.53
CA THR A 221 -37.59 -25.44 -34.59
C THR A 221 -36.47 -26.35 -34.09
N ASN A 222 -35.22 -26.04 -34.45
CA ASN A 222 -34.02 -26.67 -33.93
C ASN A 222 -33.23 -25.64 -33.11
N HIS A 223 -33.27 -25.78 -31.78
CA HIS A 223 -32.45 -25.00 -30.85
C HIS A 223 -31.66 -25.92 -29.91
N PRO A 224 -30.50 -25.46 -29.38
CA PRO A 224 -29.72 -26.22 -28.42
C PRO A 224 -30.53 -26.48 -27.14
N LYS A 225 -30.30 -27.60 -26.47
CA LYS A 225 -30.95 -27.95 -25.20
C LYS A 225 -29.97 -27.89 -24.03
N GLY A 226 -30.49 -27.67 -22.83
CA GLY A 226 -29.70 -27.73 -21.59
C GLY A 226 -28.58 -26.68 -21.54
N SER A 227 -27.38 -27.09 -21.12
CA SER A 227 -26.23 -26.20 -20.94
C SER A 227 -25.74 -25.53 -22.23
N ALA A 228 -25.90 -26.18 -23.39
CA ALA A 228 -25.51 -25.60 -24.68
C ALA A 228 -26.33 -24.34 -25.02
N TYR A 229 -27.59 -24.29 -24.58
CA TYR A 229 -28.45 -23.12 -24.74
C TYR A 229 -27.92 -21.92 -23.94
N VAL A 230 -27.59 -22.16 -22.66
CA VAL A 230 -27.05 -21.14 -21.76
C VAL A 230 -25.71 -20.61 -22.26
N ASN A 231 -24.81 -21.50 -22.69
CA ASN A 231 -23.52 -21.12 -23.23
C ASN A 231 -23.67 -20.29 -24.52
N MET A 232 -24.57 -20.69 -25.41
CA MET A 232 -24.84 -19.93 -26.64
C MET A 232 -25.33 -18.51 -26.34
N ILE A 233 -26.22 -18.34 -25.36
CA ILE A 233 -26.66 -17.01 -24.91
C ILE A 233 -25.48 -16.21 -24.35
N SER A 234 -24.67 -16.82 -23.49
CA SER A 234 -23.48 -16.18 -22.93
C SER A 234 -22.48 -15.75 -24.01
N ASP A 235 -22.26 -16.58 -25.03
CA ASP A 235 -21.37 -16.26 -26.15
C ASP A 235 -21.94 -15.14 -27.03
N MET A 236 -23.26 -15.11 -27.25
CA MET A 236 -23.92 -14.00 -27.93
C MET A 236 -23.78 -12.69 -27.15
N ASP A 237 -23.83 -12.74 -25.82
CA ASP A 237 -23.66 -11.57 -24.95
C ASP A 237 -22.22 -11.05 -24.96
N LYS A 238 -21.24 -11.95 -24.93
CA LYS A 238 -19.83 -11.59 -25.12
C LYS A 238 -19.59 -10.93 -26.47
N LEU A 239 -20.11 -11.52 -27.55
CA LEU A 239 -19.99 -10.96 -28.90
C LEU A 239 -20.69 -9.59 -29.01
N GLU A 240 -21.89 -9.44 -28.46
CA GLU A 240 -22.58 -8.15 -28.44
C GLU A 240 -21.76 -7.11 -27.69
N SER A 241 -21.20 -7.46 -26.52
CA SER A 241 -20.33 -6.57 -25.75
C SER A 241 -19.05 -6.19 -26.51
N GLU A 242 -18.41 -7.13 -27.21
CA GLU A 242 -17.23 -6.85 -28.03
C GLU A 242 -17.56 -5.85 -29.15
N TYR A 243 -18.68 -6.03 -29.87
CA TYR A 243 -19.09 -5.08 -30.91
C TYR A 243 -19.57 -3.74 -30.35
N LEU A 244 -20.25 -3.72 -29.20
CA LEU A 244 -20.64 -2.48 -28.53
C LEU A 244 -19.42 -1.67 -28.09
N SER A 245 -18.35 -2.33 -27.61
CA SER A 245 -17.11 -1.66 -27.21
C SER A 245 -16.44 -0.89 -28.36
N LEU A 246 -16.72 -1.26 -29.62
CA LEU A 246 -16.27 -0.50 -30.79
C LEU A 246 -16.86 0.91 -30.84
N PHE A 247 -18.04 1.12 -30.23
CA PHE A 247 -18.74 2.39 -30.16
C PHE A 247 -18.59 3.04 -28.79
N THR A 248 -18.76 2.29 -27.70
CA THR A 248 -18.75 2.87 -26.35
C THR A 248 -17.35 3.11 -25.81
N GLY A 249 -16.35 2.39 -26.36
CA GLY A 249 -15.03 2.27 -25.75
C GLY A 249 -15.01 1.27 -24.61
N VAL A 250 -13.86 1.20 -23.92
CA VAL A 250 -13.61 0.34 -22.76
C VAL A 250 -13.00 1.17 -21.63
N THR A 251 -13.37 0.85 -20.39
CA THR A 251 -12.73 1.36 -19.19
C THR A 251 -12.07 0.20 -18.46
N ASP A 252 -10.79 0.33 -18.15
CA ASP A 252 -10.07 -0.57 -17.25
C ASP A 252 -9.68 0.17 -15.98
N GLU A 253 -9.80 -0.51 -14.84
CA GLU A 253 -9.41 0.03 -13.54
C GLU A 253 -8.36 -0.87 -12.89
N GLN A 254 -7.24 -0.27 -12.50
CA GLN A 254 -6.13 -0.96 -11.86
C GLN A 254 -5.87 -0.35 -10.48
N THR A 255 -5.86 -1.20 -9.45
CA THR A 255 -5.53 -0.78 -8.08
C THR A 255 -4.04 -0.94 -7.82
N MET A 256 -3.40 0.14 -7.41
CA MET A 256 -1.98 0.24 -7.10
C MET A 256 -1.82 0.59 -5.61
N ASN A 257 -0.91 -0.10 -4.92
CA ASN A 257 -0.64 0.13 -3.50
C ASN A 257 0.78 0.64 -3.33
N TYR A 258 0.94 1.74 -2.60
CA TYR A 258 2.21 2.39 -2.33
C TYR A 258 2.44 2.49 -0.84
N SER A 259 3.65 2.20 -0.38
CA SER A 259 4.02 2.30 1.04
C SER A 259 5.14 3.31 1.22
N PHE A 260 4.90 4.32 2.05
CA PHE A 260 5.88 5.35 2.43
C PHE A 260 6.24 5.21 3.91
N TYR A 261 7.48 5.54 4.26
CA TYR A 261 7.97 5.45 5.62
C TYR A 261 8.45 6.80 6.12
N PHE A 262 7.98 7.17 7.30
CA PHE A 262 8.35 8.42 7.97
C PHE A 262 8.70 8.15 9.43
N VAL A 263 9.85 8.63 9.90
CA VAL A 263 10.23 8.52 11.31
C VAL A 263 10.09 9.90 11.95
N PRO A 264 9.08 10.11 12.83
CA PRO A 264 8.96 11.35 13.59
C PRO A 264 10.23 11.58 14.41
N GLY A 265 10.74 12.82 14.41
CA GLY A 265 11.93 13.19 15.19
C GLY A 265 11.68 13.13 16.69
N ASP A 266 12.73 13.33 17.51
CA ASP A 266 12.64 13.32 18.97
C ASP A 266 11.95 14.57 19.59
N GLY A 267 11.55 15.55 18.77
CA GLY A 267 10.88 16.78 19.22
C GLY A 267 9.36 16.59 19.39
N SER A 268 8.75 17.34 20.31
CA SER A 268 7.30 17.29 20.62
C SER A 268 6.37 17.63 19.45
N HIS A 269 6.93 18.16 18.36
CA HIS A 269 6.23 18.36 17.11
C HIS A 269 7.20 18.10 15.97
N THR A 270 6.79 17.30 14.99
CA THR A 270 7.50 17.24 13.72
C THR A 270 6.79 18.16 12.73
N GLU A 271 7.53 19.13 12.19
CA GLU A 271 7.03 20.02 11.15
C GLU A 271 6.49 19.20 9.97
N SER A 272 5.44 19.74 9.34
CA SER A 272 4.78 19.13 8.20
C SER A 272 5.80 18.84 7.09
N SER A 273 6.01 17.56 6.77
CA SER A 273 6.98 17.12 5.77
C SER A 273 6.28 16.53 4.55
N VAL A 274 6.85 16.73 3.36
CA VAL A 274 6.28 16.18 2.13
C VAL A 274 6.57 14.69 2.08
N LEU A 275 5.52 13.87 2.07
CA LEU A 275 5.62 12.41 2.02
C LEU A 275 5.73 11.92 0.58
N PHE A 276 4.85 12.39 -0.29
CA PHE A 276 4.80 12.09 -1.73
C PHE A 276 4.09 13.21 -2.46
N ARG A 277 4.04 13.14 -3.80
CA ARG A 277 3.23 14.06 -4.62
C ARG A 277 2.29 13.27 -5.51
N PHE A 278 1.18 13.89 -5.89
CA PHE A 278 0.17 13.22 -6.70
C PHE A 278 -0.42 14.13 -7.78
N SER A 279 -0.67 13.58 -8.95
CA SER A 279 -1.48 14.23 -9.98
C SER A 279 -2.50 13.27 -10.58
N ASP A 280 -3.64 13.81 -10.97
CA ASP A 280 -4.71 13.02 -11.60
C ASP A 280 -4.27 12.41 -12.95
N SER A 281 -3.26 12.96 -13.62
CA SER A 281 -2.76 12.46 -14.92
C SER A 281 -1.53 11.55 -14.81
N GLY A 282 -0.79 11.63 -13.71
CA GLY A 282 0.52 10.96 -13.56
C GLY A 282 0.61 10.02 -12.36
N GLY A 283 -0.39 10.01 -11.48
CA GLY A 283 -0.38 9.17 -10.29
C GLY A 283 0.54 9.72 -9.22
N ILE A 284 1.30 8.83 -8.59
CA ILE A 284 2.20 9.15 -7.47
C ILE A 284 3.63 9.43 -7.96
N PHE A 285 4.23 10.48 -7.40
CA PHE A 285 5.63 10.87 -7.59
C PHE A 285 6.36 10.94 -6.25
N GLU A 286 7.69 10.85 -6.31
CA GLU A 286 8.54 11.02 -5.14
C GLU A 286 8.43 12.44 -4.57
N SER A 287 8.68 12.58 -3.26
CA SER A 287 8.64 13.88 -2.58
C SER A 287 9.63 14.91 -3.14
N SER A 288 10.73 14.45 -3.76
CA SER A 288 11.80 15.26 -4.35
C SER A 288 11.44 15.84 -5.72
N GLU A 289 10.49 15.24 -6.43
CA GLU A 289 10.09 15.66 -7.76
C GLU A 289 9.20 16.91 -7.70
N ASN A 290 9.11 17.64 -8.82
CA ASN A 290 8.28 18.85 -8.89
C ASN A 290 6.94 18.62 -9.63
N ASN A 291 6.57 17.36 -9.82
CA ASN A 291 5.34 16.97 -10.51
C ASN A 291 4.23 16.70 -9.48
N GLY A 292 3.04 17.24 -9.73
CA GLY A 292 1.87 17.02 -8.88
C GLY A 292 1.85 17.81 -7.57
N GLN A 293 0.72 17.68 -6.88
CA GLN A 293 0.42 18.35 -5.61
C GLN A 293 1.08 17.60 -4.44
N PRO A 294 1.70 18.29 -3.48
CA PRO A 294 2.37 17.67 -2.35
C PRO A 294 1.37 17.16 -1.29
N TYR A 295 1.62 15.95 -0.80
CA TYR A 295 0.90 15.37 0.33
C TYR A 295 1.81 15.38 1.54
N TYR A 296 1.33 16.00 2.61
CA TYR A 296 2.10 16.24 3.81
C TYR A 296 1.75 15.25 4.91
N ILE A 297 2.75 14.90 5.71
CA ILE A 297 2.59 14.20 6.98
C ILE A 297 3.03 15.10 8.14
N GLY A 298 2.15 15.22 9.13
CA GLY A 298 2.39 15.92 10.38
C GLY A 298 2.25 14.97 11.57
N CYS A 299 3.07 15.19 12.60
CA CYS A 299 3.01 14.44 13.85
C CYS A 299 3.10 15.43 15.02
N ALA A 300 2.07 15.44 15.87
CA ALA A 300 2.00 16.29 17.06
C ALA A 300 1.88 15.44 18.31
N ASP A 301 2.80 15.63 19.26
CA ASP A 301 2.73 15.00 20.58
C ASP A 301 1.52 15.54 21.38
N ASN A 302 0.76 14.62 21.98
CA ASN A 302 -0.34 14.98 22.86
C ASN A 302 0.15 15.39 24.26
N GLY A 303 1.45 15.25 24.56
CA GLY A 303 2.09 15.75 25.77
C GLY A 303 1.72 14.99 27.05
N GLN A 304 1.15 13.79 26.93
CA GLN A 304 0.66 13.01 28.09
C GLN A 304 1.77 12.65 29.08
N THR A 305 3.00 12.50 28.63
CA THR A 305 4.13 12.07 29.46
C THR A 305 4.95 13.24 30.04
N THR A 306 4.63 14.49 29.67
CA THR A 306 5.34 15.70 30.15
C THR A 306 5.32 15.86 31.67
N ALA A 307 4.25 15.41 32.33
CA ALA A 307 4.14 15.39 33.79
C ALA A 307 5.16 14.42 34.44
N ILE A 308 5.46 13.30 33.76
CA ILE A 308 6.42 12.29 34.22
C ILE A 308 7.84 12.86 34.12
N ASP A 309 8.18 13.51 33.01
CA ASP A 309 9.48 14.16 32.84
C ASP A 309 9.69 15.27 33.86
N SER A 310 8.66 16.06 34.12
CA SER A 310 8.67 17.09 35.16
C SER A 310 8.93 16.47 36.55
N LEU A 311 8.26 15.37 36.90
CA LEU A 311 8.46 14.67 38.17
C LEU A 311 9.87 14.08 38.33
N MET A 312 10.43 13.56 37.23
CA MET A 312 11.79 13.00 37.19
C MET A 312 12.85 14.10 37.32
N ALA A 313 12.63 15.27 36.73
CA ALA A 313 13.53 16.43 36.84
C ALA A 313 13.64 16.95 38.29
N HIS A 314 12.55 16.91 39.05
CA HIS A 314 12.54 17.31 40.47
C HIS A 314 13.28 16.34 41.40
N ASN A 315 13.61 15.12 40.94
CA ASN A 315 14.29 14.09 41.72
C ASN A 315 15.61 13.61 41.08
N PRO A 316 16.68 14.44 41.09
CA PRO A 316 17.93 14.15 40.38
C PRO A 316 18.68 12.91 40.89
N LYS A 317 18.38 12.45 42.12
CA LYS A 317 18.91 11.19 42.68
C LYS A 317 18.33 9.95 41.98
N LEU A 318 17.09 10.03 41.49
CA LEU A 318 16.43 8.97 40.74
C LEU A 318 16.89 8.96 39.28
N ALA A 319 17.08 10.15 38.68
CA ALA A 319 17.61 10.33 37.33
C ALA A 319 19.07 9.85 37.17
N LYS A 320 19.91 9.99 38.21
CA LYS A 320 21.30 9.47 38.23
C LYS A 320 21.41 7.98 38.60
N ASN A 321 20.30 7.30 38.89
CA ASN A 321 20.33 5.92 39.33
C ASN A 321 20.51 4.97 38.13
N THR A 322 21.74 4.51 37.91
CA THR A 322 22.10 3.53 36.88
C THR A 322 21.82 2.08 37.26
N LYS A 323 21.20 1.83 38.43
CA LYS A 323 20.96 0.48 38.98
C LYS A 323 19.56 -0.01 38.64
N GLY A 324 19.29 -0.21 37.36
CA GLY A 324 18.00 -0.73 36.89
C GLY A 324 17.92 -0.83 35.37
N LEU A 325 16.90 -1.52 34.86
CA LEU A 325 16.63 -1.58 33.41
C LEU A 325 15.87 -0.35 32.98
N VAL A 326 16.36 0.32 31.93
CA VAL A 326 15.68 1.46 31.32
C VAL A 326 14.64 0.94 30.33
N TYR A 327 13.42 1.45 30.44
CA TYR A 327 12.30 1.18 29.54
C TYR A 327 11.62 2.50 29.16
N ARG A 328 10.70 2.45 28.20
CA ARG A 328 9.99 3.63 27.72
C ARG A 328 8.55 3.62 28.20
N ILE A 329 8.03 4.75 28.64
CA ILE A 329 6.59 4.97 28.79
C ILE A 329 6.17 5.71 27.53
N PRO A 330 5.50 5.06 26.56
CA PRO A 330 5.26 5.66 25.27
C PRO A 330 4.27 6.83 25.35
N GLY A 331 4.41 7.79 24.44
CA GLY A 331 3.48 8.90 24.28
C GLY A 331 2.43 8.59 23.20
N GLU A 332 1.36 9.38 23.18
CA GLU A 332 0.39 9.37 22.08
C GLU A 332 0.61 10.60 21.21
N ALA A 333 0.52 10.41 19.90
CA ALA A 333 0.61 11.49 18.93
C ALA A 333 -0.59 11.50 18.01
N LYS A 334 -1.01 12.70 17.63
CA LYS A 334 -1.95 12.92 16.54
C LYS A 334 -1.18 13.00 15.22
N ILE A 335 -1.48 12.08 14.31
CA ILE A 335 -0.91 12.02 12.97
C ILE A 335 -1.94 12.57 12.00
N THR A 336 -1.49 13.47 11.14
CA THR A 336 -2.31 14.12 10.13
C THR A 336 -1.69 13.96 8.76
N ILE A 337 -2.49 13.51 7.78
CA ILE A 337 -2.13 13.57 6.37
C ILE A 337 -3.01 14.63 5.71
N SER A 338 -2.38 15.59 5.04
CA SER A 338 -3.07 16.69 4.38
C SER A 338 -2.56 16.93 2.96
N ASN A 339 -3.43 17.44 2.11
CA ASN A 339 -3.07 18.03 0.82
C ASN A 339 -3.53 19.50 0.87
N ASP A 340 -2.58 20.43 0.76
CA ASP A 340 -2.78 21.85 1.03
C ASP A 340 -3.51 22.09 2.38
N GLU A 341 -4.71 22.68 2.36
CA GLU A 341 -5.51 22.96 3.55
C GLU A 341 -6.46 21.82 3.94
N LYS A 342 -6.58 20.76 3.12
CA LYS A 342 -7.52 19.68 3.34
C LYS A 342 -6.89 18.53 4.12
N ILE A 343 -7.42 18.23 5.30
CA ILE A 343 -7.08 17.04 6.06
C ILE A 343 -7.75 15.82 5.43
N LEU A 344 -6.95 14.83 5.04
CA LEU A 344 -7.40 13.59 4.40
C LEU A 344 -7.52 12.45 5.41
N LEU A 345 -6.61 12.42 6.39
CA LEU A 345 -6.62 11.45 7.46
C LEU A 345 -6.13 12.10 8.76
N GLU A 346 -6.80 11.75 9.84
CA GLU A 346 -6.39 12.06 11.21
C GLU A 346 -6.48 10.78 12.03
N LYS A 347 -5.37 10.34 12.62
CA LYS A 347 -5.30 9.11 13.42
C LYS A 347 -4.41 9.35 14.64
N THR A 348 -4.86 8.90 15.80
CA THR A 348 -4.03 8.89 17.01
C THR A 348 -3.32 7.56 17.13
N LEU A 349 -1.98 7.60 17.24
CA LEU A 349 -1.15 6.41 17.44
C LEU A 349 -0.21 6.60 18.62
N THR A 350 0.20 5.47 19.20
CA THR A 350 1.24 5.44 20.22
C THR A 350 2.61 5.57 19.55
N ILE A 351 3.31 6.66 19.86
CA ILE A 351 4.65 6.95 19.33
C ILE A 351 5.66 6.80 20.46
N ALA A 352 6.59 5.86 20.28
CA ALA A 352 7.58 5.56 21.30
C ALA A 352 8.40 6.81 21.65
N GLN A 353 8.96 7.54 20.68
CA GLN A 353 9.87 8.68 20.89
C GLN A 353 9.28 9.91 21.57
N TYR A 354 7.96 10.06 21.59
CA TYR A 354 7.30 11.13 22.35
C TYR A 354 7.06 10.76 23.82
N GLY A 355 7.36 9.52 24.17
CA GLY A 355 7.29 9.04 25.53
C GLY A 355 8.49 9.43 26.41
N SER A 356 8.33 9.22 27.72
CA SER A 356 9.39 9.44 28.71
C SER A 356 10.17 8.16 29.02
N LEU A 357 11.42 8.29 29.43
CA LEU A 357 12.23 7.16 29.90
C LEU A 357 12.03 6.93 31.39
N SER A 358 11.92 5.65 31.77
CA SER A 358 11.79 5.25 33.17
C SER A 358 12.70 4.05 33.48
N LEU A 359 12.88 3.76 34.77
CA LEU A 359 13.83 2.78 35.27
C LEU A 359 13.13 1.76 36.18
N ILE A 360 13.30 0.47 35.87
CA ILE A 360 12.94 -0.62 36.79
C ILE A 360 14.13 -0.90 37.70
N PRO A 361 14.02 -0.71 39.03
CA PRO A 361 15.13 -0.92 39.95
C PRO A 361 15.65 -2.36 39.90
N ALA A 362 16.98 -2.52 39.96
CA ALA A 362 17.62 -3.83 39.97
C ALA A 362 17.14 -4.74 41.13
N LYS A 363 16.66 -4.16 42.24
CA LYS A 363 16.07 -4.91 43.36
C LYS A 363 14.82 -5.71 42.95
N THR A 364 14.01 -5.18 42.03
CA THR A 364 12.78 -5.84 41.55
C THR A 364 13.13 -7.09 40.75
N ILE A 365 14.17 -6.99 39.91
CA ILE A 365 14.67 -8.08 39.07
C ILE A 365 15.28 -9.19 39.94
N LYS A 366 16.02 -8.82 41.00
CA LYS A 366 16.62 -9.79 41.95
C LYS A 366 15.62 -10.62 42.74
N LYS A 367 14.39 -10.12 42.92
CA LYS A 367 13.34 -10.85 43.61
C LYS A 367 12.73 -11.98 42.77
N GLY A 368 13.26 -12.24 41.57
CA GLY A 368 12.76 -13.27 40.66
C GLY A 368 11.42 -12.94 40.01
N LYS A 369 11.01 -11.66 40.05
CA LYS A 369 9.77 -11.20 39.42
C LYS A 369 9.86 -11.34 37.91
N LYS A 370 8.75 -11.72 37.28
CA LYS A 370 8.65 -11.80 35.82
C LYS A 370 8.29 -10.42 35.28
N ILE A 371 9.01 -9.95 34.27
CA ILE A 371 8.78 -8.64 33.66
C ILE A 371 8.63 -8.83 32.16
N GLU A 372 7.59 -8.25 31.58
CA GLU A 372 7.38 -8.26 30.14
C GLU A 372 7.32 -6.83 29.59
N PHE A 373 7.78 -6.65 28.35
CA PHE A 373 7.75 -5.39 27.64
C PHE A 373 7.00 -5.52 26.31
N PHE A 374 6.36 -4.44 25.88
CA PHE A 374 5.86 -4.30 24.52
C PHE A 374 7.02 -3.98 23.58
N ILE A 375 7.29 -4.84 22.60
CA ILE A 375 8.37 -4.60 21.63
C ILE A 375 8.10 -3.34 20.81
N CYS A 376 6.85 -3.09 20.43
CA CYS A 376 6.50 -2.01 19.52
C CYS A 376 6.81 -0.62 20.11
N THR A 377 6.74 -0.49 21.43
CA THR A 377 6.80 0.81 22.13
C THR A 377 7.90 0.89 23.19
N GLY A 378 8.44 -0.25 23.61
CA GLY A 378 9.38 -0.34 24.74
C GLY A 378 8.68 -0.17 26.10
N GLY A 379 7.35 -0.18 26.08
CA GLY A 379 6.44 -0.07 27.22
C GLY A 379 6.59 -1.24 28.19
N LEU A 380 6.44 -0.98 29.49
CA LEU A 380 6.25 -2.04 30.47
C LEU A 380 4.85 -2.65 30.30
N LYS A 381 4.78 -3.95 30.02
CA LYS A 381 3.51 -4.69 29.88
C LYS A 381 3.00 -5.19 31.23
N GLY A 382 3.88 -5.70 32.08
CA GLY A 382 3.49 -6.21 33.39
C GLY A 382 4.66 -6.66 34.25
N ILE A 383 4.42 -6.74 35.56
CA ILE A 383 5.35 -7.30 36.55
C ILE A 383 4.56 -8.29 37.41
N TRP A 384 4.98 -9.55 37.41
CA TRP A 384 4.33 -10.65 38.13
C TRP A 384 5.24 -11.15 39.26
#